data_AF-A0A0L7KKW0-F1
#
_entry.id   AF-A0A0L7KKW0-F1
#
_cell.length_a   1.000
_cell.length_b   1.000
_cell.length_c   1.000
_cell.angle_alpha   90.00
_cell.angle_beta   90.00
_cell.angle_gamma   90.00
#
_symmetry.space_group_name_H-M   'P 1'
#
loop_
_entity.id
_entity.type
_entity.pdbx_description
1 polymer ?
#
loop_
_entity_poly.entity_id
_entity_poly.type
_entity_poly.pdbx_seq_one_letter_code
_entity_poly.pdbx_strand_id
1 'polypeptide(L)'
;MPESLYVQIIHPTREPGVIDNAMLTRCILEYEGVHLDEAPIVRLEFQNILRIDHLWMLTSLTKLTLAHNLIERIENLELLKGLIELDLSFNKIEKIENLDKLINLEVVTFFQNKIRKLENMECLEKLLIFSIGNPCCDDPMAYAFLKSALVRVTYLDYMTVTQEEREDGQALFRGLLRKLDDADEKSEKERIAKEVYEAKVKFYALSFVEYLNGPELLDSMFVADLDGSLLLQVGGELLVNFEQYKEQYVETMAELIVFAQEAYTTRQNEIVLFKDLVENALADSVQKSKGVVAEFEKQKKPIIVQMNELINKFKSKQSTIEQLEPVIVELGDTYNDWPATLSARGATTKACGRCTSSRRCPSYWGTRLCWEMCHTSSLNNEVKRNRDRILEINYFLDNQREEWMDMQMGLTEAVDPETVALLGDDF
;
A
#
# COMPACT_ATOMS: atom_id res chain seq x y z
N MET A 1 8.59 -32.06 -25.36
CA MET A 1 8.19 -30.65 -25.19
C MET A 1 6.73 -30.63 -24.75
N PRO A 2 6.34 -29.73 -23.83
CA PRO A 2 5.18 -29.92 -22.98
C PRO A 2 3.91 -29.35 -23.63
N GLU A 3 2.85 -30.15 -23.68
CA GLU A 3 1.48 -29.62 -23.66
C GLU A 3 1.18 -29.27 -22.20
N SER A 4 1.50 -28.04 -21.82
CA SER A 4 0.97 -27.48 -20.58
C SER A 4 -0.55 -27.38 -20.75
N LEU A 5 -1.31 -28.15 -19.97
CA LEU A 5 -2.71 -27.88 -19.72
C LEU A 5 -2.81 -26.49 -19.07
N TYR A 6 -2.95 -25.46 -19.92
CA TYR A 6 -3.68 -24.27 -19.53
C TYR A 6 -5.11 -24.73 -19.29
N VAL A 7 -5.45 -24.91 -18.02
CA VAL A 7 -6.83 -24.90 -17.59
C VAL A 7 -7.40 -23.56 -18.07
N GLN A 8 -8.17 -23.59 -19.15
CA GLN A 8 -9.04 -22.47 -19.51
C GLN A 8 -9.95 -22.28 -18.31
N ILE A 9 -9.66 -21.28 -17.49
CA ILE A 9 -10.59 -20.75 -16.51
C ILE A 9 -11.77 -20.27 -17.36
N ILE A 10 -12.84 -21.07 -17.40
CA ILE A 10 -14.12 -20.67 -17.95
C ILE A 10 -14.57 -19.52 -17.05
N HIS A 11 -14.35 -18.28 -17.46
CA HIS A 11 -14.90 -17.12 -16.77
C HIS A 11 -16.43 -17.21 -16.92
N PRO A 12 -17.17 -17.39 -15.80
CA PRO A 12 -18.62 -17.40 -15.87
C PRO A 12 -19.07 -16.00 -16.28
N THR A 13 -19.80 -15.89 -17.40
CA THR A 13 -20.55 -14.70 -17.84
C THR A 13 -19.93 -13.34 -17.50
N ARG A 14 -19.23 -12.74 -18.46
CA ARG A 14 -18.72 -11.34 -18.40
C ARG A 14 -19.82 -10.41 -17.87
N GLU A 15 -19.68 -9.92 -16.63
CA GLU A 15 -20.62 -8.98 -16.04
C GLU A 15 -20.62 -7.69 -16.88
N PRO A 16 -21.75 -7.29 -17.46
CA PRO A 16 -21.80 -6.11 -18.32
C PRO A 16 -21.47 -4.87 -17.49
N GLY A 17 -20.55 -4.04 -17.98
CA GLY A 17 -20.15 -2.79 -17.34
C GLY A 17 -19.14 -2.94 -16.19
N VAL A 18 -18.56 -4.11 -15.96
CA VAL A 18 -17.39 -4.24 -15.07
C VAL A 18 -16.12 -4.10 -15.89
N ILE A 19 -15.12 -3.37 -15.38
CA ILE A 19 -13.80 -3.30 -16.01
C ILE A 19 -13.20 -4.71 -16.05
N ASP A 20 -12.75 -5.13 -17.22
CA ASP A 20 -12.14 -6.43 -17.44
C ASP A 20 -10.88 -6.33 -18.31
N ASN A 21 -10.14 -7.44 -18.36
CA ASN A 21 -8.89 -7.53 -19.12
C ASN A 21 -9.07 -7.22 -20.61
N ALA A 22 -10.23 -7.48 -21.21
CA ALA A 22 -10.44 -7.20 -22.62
C ALA A 22 -10.65 -5.69 -22.88
N MET A 23 -11.33 -4.98 -21.97
CA MET A 23 -11.41 -3.51 -22.00
C MET A 23 -10.00 -2.89 -21.84
N LEU A 24 -9.25 -3.35 -20.82
CA LEU A 24 -7.89 -2.87 -20.56
C LEU A 24 -6.95 -3.14 -21.75
N THR A 25 -6.98 -4.36 -22.29
CA THR A 25 -6.16 -4.74 -23.44
C THR A 25 -6.51 -3.89 -24.66
N ARG A 26 -7.80 -3.61 -24.91
CA ARG A 26 -8.20 -2.76 -26.04
C ARG A 26 -7.69 -1.32 -25.89
N CYS A 27 -7.80 -0.75 -24.69
CA CYS A 27 -7.38 0.62 -24.43
C CYS A 27 -5.85 0.79 -24.41
N ILE A 28 -5.11 -0.24 -23.99
CA ILE A 28 -3.64 -0.18 -23.88
C ILE A 28 -2.95 -0.59 -25.19
N LEU A 29 -3.54 -1.47 -26.02
CA LEU A 29 -2.98 -1.87 -27.32
C LEU A 29 -2.94 -0.73 -28.35
N GLU A 30 -3.66 0.37 -28.13
CA GLU A 30 -3.50 1.59 -28.94
C GLU A 30 -2.12 2.27 -28.69
N TYR A 31 -1.41 1.89 -27.62
CA TYR A 31 -0.02 2.25 -27.32
C TYR A 31 0.92 1.06 -27.59
N GLU A 32 1.43 0.97 -28.83
CA GLU A 32 2.63 0.23 -29.29
C GLU A 32 3.22 -0.88 -28.37
N GLY A 33 2.47 -1.96 -28.12
CA GLY A 33 3.02 -3.21 -27.58
C GLY A 33 3.52 -3.19 -26.13
N VAL A 34 3.02 -2.24 -25.31
CA VAL A 34 3.33 -2.17 -23.87
C VAL A 34 2.63 -3.29 -23.11
N HIS A 35 3.34 -3.96 -22.18
CA HIS A 35 2.75 -4.97 -21.30
C HIS A 35 1.84 -4.28 -20.26
N LEU A 36 0.73 -4.91 -19.89
CA LEU A 36 -0.36 -4.30 -19.10
C LEU A 36 0.12 -3.67 -17.76
N ASP A 37 1.10 -4.29 -17.11
CA ASP A 37 1.70 -3.84 -15.84
C ASP A 37 2.58 -2.59 -15.95
N GLU A 38 3.07 -2.28 -17.15
CA GLU A 38 3.93 -1.13 -17.45
C GLU A 38 3.15 0.11 -17.93
N ALA A 39 1.84 -0.02 -18.18
CA ALA A 39 1.03 1.07 -18.71
C ALA A 39 0.90 2.25 -17.71
N PRO A 40 1.45 3.44 -18.02
CA PRO A 40 1.43 4.57 -17.08
C PRO A 40 0.13 5.36 -17.13
N ILE A 41 -0.63 5.25 -18.22
CA ILE A 41 -1.85 6.02 -18.48
C ILE A 41 -2.93 5.07 -19.00
N VAL A 42 -4.10 5.10 -18.38
CA VAL A 42 -5.28 4.34 -18.83
C VAL A 42 -6.47 5.29 -18.96
N ARG A 43 -7.08 5.27 -20.14
CA ARG A 43 -8.27 6.06 -20.48
C ARG A 43 -9.42 5.12 -20.81
N LEU A 44 -10.44 5.15 -19.97
CA LEU A 44 -11.64 4.31 -20.05
C LEU A 44 -12.89 5.18 -20.11
N GLU A 45 -12.85 6.23 -20.92
CA GLU A 45 -13.97 7.14 -21.12
C GLU A 45 -15.07 6.51 -21.98
N PHE A 46 -16.33 6.84 -21.69
CA PHE A 46 -17.50 6.44 -22.50
C PHE A 46 -17.67 4.91 -22.68
N GLN A 47 -17.26 4.11 -21.69
CA GLN A 47 -17.34 2.64 -21.76
C GLN A 47 -18.59 2.04 -21.08
N ASN A 48 -19.49 2.89 -20.56
CA ASN A 48 -20.65 2.47 -19.75
C ASN A 48 -20.25 1.58 -18.56
N ILE A 49 -19.11 1.91 -17.91
CA ILE A 49 -18.63 1.18 -16.73
C ILE A 49 -19.56 1.48 -15.55
N LEU A 50 -20.03 0.43 -14.89
CA LEU A 50 -20.83 0.44 -13.67
C LEU A 50 -19.96 0.16 -12.43
N ARG A 51 -18.93 -0.69 -12.58
CA ARG A 51 -18.06 -1.13 -11.47
C ARG A 51 -16.58 -1.08 -11.82
N ILE A 52 -15.78 -0.53 -10.91
CA ILE A 52 -14.33 -0.53 -10.99
C ILE A 52 -13.82 -1.88 -10.48
N ASP A 53 -13.06 -2.60 -11.30
CA ASP A 53 -12.43 -3.86 -10.93
C ASP A 53 -11.26 -4.16 -11.89
N HIS A 54 -10.50 -5.24 -11.65
CA HIS A 54 -9.41 -5.73 -12.51
C HIS A 54 -8.26 -4.74 -12.77
N LEU A 55 -8.22 -3.58 -12.11
CA LEU A 55 -7.12 -2.61 -12.21
C LEU A 55 -5.89 -3.01 -11.38
N TRP A 56 -6.00 -4.00 -10.51
CA TRP A 56 -4.96 -4.43 -9.58
C TRP A 56 -3.65 -4.88 -10.23
N MET A 57 -3.66 -5.24 -11.52
CA MET A 57 -2.47 -5.60 -12.29
C MET A 57 -1.67 -4.41 -12.81
N LEU A 58 -2.23 -3.19 -12.79
CA LEU A 58 -1.62 -1.99 -13.37
C LEU A 58 -0.70 -1.29 -12.34
N THR A 59 0.38 -1.96 -11.95
CA THR A 59 1.24 -1.49 -10.85
C THR A 59 1.98 -0.19 -11.16
N SER A 60 2.19 0.13 -12.44
CA SER A 60 2.91 1.33 -12.90
C SER A 60 1.98 2.50 -13.25
N LEU A 61 0.67 2.36 -12.99
CA LEU A 61 -0.31 3.36 -13.41
C LEU A 61 -0.15 4.68 -12.64
N THR A 62 -0.02 5.77 -13.39
CA THR A 62 0.11 7.14 -12.87
C THR A 62 -1.11 8.01 -13.18
N LYS A 63 -1.83 7.72 -14.28
CA LYS A 63 -3.02 8.48 -14.69
C LYS A 63 -4.16 7.55 -15.05
N LEU A 64 -5.29 7.73 -14.39
CA LEU A 64 -6.51 6.95 -14.63
C LEU A 64 -7.67 7.89 -14.94
N THR A 65 -8.22 7.76 -16.15
CA THR A 65 -9.41 8.49 -16.55
C THR A 65 -10.57 7.53 -16.73
N LEU A 66 -11.61 7.72 -15.92
CA LEU A 66 -12.86 6.97 -15.91
C LEU A 66 -14.07 7.91 -16.13
N ALA A 67 -13.83 9.05 -16.78
CA ALA A 67 -14.86 10.05 -17.03
C ALA A 67 -15.97 9.51 -17.95
N HIS A 68 -17.19 10.07 -17.82
CA HIS A 68 -18.35 9.69 -18.63
C HIS A 68 -18.70 8.19 -18.56
N ASN A 69 -18.84 7.68 -17.34
CA ASN A 69 -19.30 6.33 -17.08
C ASN A 69 -20.52 6.35 -16.14
N LEU A 70 -20.91 5.19 -15.62
CA LEU A 70 -22.08 5.01 -14.76
C LEU A 70 -21.66 4.48 -13.38
N ILE A 71 -20.44 4.79 -12.94
CA ILE A 71 -19.87 4.31 -11.69
C ILE A 71 -20.62 4.95 -10.52
N GLU A 72 -21.11 4.14 -9.60
CA GLU A 72 -21.83 4.62 -8.40
C GLU A 72 -20.96 4.64 -7.15
N ARG A 73 -19.88 3.85 -7.13
CA ARG A 73 -18.98 3.69 -5.98
C ARG A 73 -17.52 3.63 -6.40
N ILE A 74 -16.65 4.24 -5.60
CA ILE A 74 -15.21 4.16 -5.75
C ILE A 74 -14.75 2.90 -5.01
N GLU A 75 -14.16 1.94 -5.71
CA GLU A 75 -13.69 0.70 -5.12
C GLU A 75 -12.53 0.10 -5.93
N ASN A 76 -11.77 -0.82 -5.33
CA ASN A 76 -10.69 -1.57 -5.98
C ASN A 76 -9.57 -0.70 -6.56
N LEU A 77 -9.32 0.47 -5.97
CA LEU A 77 -8.21 1.37 -6.35
C LEU A 77 -7.02 1.28 -5.37
N GLU A 78 -7.17 0.62 -4.23
CA GLU A 78 -6.21 0.64 -3.11
C GLU A 78 -4.81 0.09 -3.45
N LEU A 79 -4.69 -0.68 -4.52
CA LEU A 79 -3.43 -1.25 -4.99
C LEU A 79 -2.65 -0.30 -5.92
N LEU A 80 -3.28 0.75 -6.45
CA LEU A 80 -2.71 1.71 -7.41
C LEU A 80 -1.91 2.82 -6.71
N LYS A 81 -0.96 2.46 -5.85
CA LYS A 81 -0.19 3.41 -5.02
C LYS A 81 0.60 4.45 -5.83
N GLY A 82 0.90 4.17 -7.10
CA GLY A 82 1.61 5.07 -8.01
C GLY A 82 0.73 6.13 -8.68
N LEU A 83 -0.58 6.12 -8.43
CA LEU A 83 -1.53 7.01 -9.10
C LEU A 83 -1.34 8.47 -8.67
N ILE A 84 -1.21 9.36 -9.66
CA ILE A 84 -0.99 10.80 -9.51
C ILE A 84 -2.23 11.59 -9.98
N GLU A 85 -2.88 11.14 -11.06
CA GLU A 85 -4.07 11.79 -11.61
C GLU A 85 -5.23 10.81 -11.68
N LEU A 86 -6.36 11.19 -11.08
CA LEU A 86 -7.61 10.42 -11.11
C LEU A 86 -8.76 11.31 -11.58
N ASP A 87 -9.38 10.92 -12.68
CA ASP A 87 -10.56 11.58 -13.21
C ASP A 87 -11.76 10.62 -13.19
N LEU A 88 -12.76 10.96 -12.37
CA LEU A 88 -14.01 10.25 -12.18
C LEU A 88 -15.21 11.15 -12.53
N SER A 89 -15.00 12.17 -13.37
CA SER A 89 -16.04 13.13 -13.76
C SER A 89 -17.19 12.47 -14.51
N PHE A 90 -18.38 13.07 -14.45
CA PHE A 90 -19.57 12.58 -15.17
C PHE A 90 -19.88 11.12 -14.84
N ASN A 91 -19.88 10.77 -13.56
CA ASN A 91 -20.30 9.47 -13.04
C ASN A 91 -21.52 9.65 -12.11
N LYS A 92 -21.87 8.63 -11.33
CA LYS A 92 -23.00 8.64 -10.39
C LYS A 92 -22.55 8.45 -8.95
N ILE A 93 -21.32 8.83 -8.63
CA ILE A 93 -20.71 8.61 -7.31
C ILE A 93 -21.44 9.45 -6.27
N GLU A 94 -21.88 8.83 -5.19
CA GLU A 94 -22.60 9.51 -4.10
C GLU A 94 -21.69 9.84 -2.91
N LYS A 95 -20.60 9.09 -2.74
CA LYS A 95 -19.67 9.21 -1.61
C LYS A 95 -18.22 9.04 -2.08
N ILE A 96 -17.34 9.82 -1.49
CA ILE A 96 -15.89 9.66 -1.65
C ILE A 96 -15.45 8.61 -0.66
N GLU A 97 -14.95 7.47 -1.13
CA GLU A 97 -14.47 6.36 -0.29
C GLU A 97 -13.29 5.66 -0.98
N ASN A 98 -12.51 4.88 -0.24
CA ASN A 98 -11.45 4.01 -0.77
C ASN A 98 -10.29 4.74 -1.50
N LEU A 99 -10.02 6.00 -1.17
CA LEU A 99 -8.87 6.76 -1.67
C LEU A 99 -7.70 6.79 -0.69
N ASP A 100 -7.85 6.20 0.50
CA ASP A 100 -6.91 6.33 1.63
C ASP A 100 -5.48 5.85 1.32
N LYS A 101 -5.36 4.92 0.37
CA LYS A 101 -4.08 4.30 -0.02
C LYS A 101 -3.38 5.07 -1.16
N LEU A 102 -4.06 6.02 -1.80
CA LEU A 102 -3.62 6.75 -3.00
C LEU A 102 -2.90 8.05 -2.63
N ILE A 103 -1.86 7.92 -1.80
CA ILE A 103 -1.13 9.03 -1.18
C ILE A 103 -0.37 9.95 -2.16
N ASN A 104 -0.22 9.52 -3.40
CA ASN A 104 0.51 10.23 -4.44
C ASN A 104 -0.40 11.06 -5.36
N LEU A 105 -1.71 11.07 -5.13
CA LEU A 105 -2.64 11.85 -5.94
C LEU A 105 -2.37 13.35 -5.81
N GLU A 106 -2.14 13.99 -6.96
CA GLU A 106 -1.96 15.43 -7.11
C GLU A 106 -3.16 16.09 -7.78
N VAL A 107 -3.86 15.34 -8.65
CA VAL A 107 -5.01 15.83 -9.41
C VAL A 107 -6.18 14.87 -9.24
N VAL A 108 -7.29 15.37 -8.70
CA VAL A 108 -8.52 14.60 -8.55
C VAL A 108 -9.71 15.39 -9.08
N THR A 109 -10.48 14.78 -9.96
CA THR A 109 -11.65 15.39 -10.59
C THR A 109 -12.89 14.51 -10.36
N PHE A 110 -13.87 15.04 -9.63
CA PHE A 110 -15.18 14.43 -9.39
C PHE A 110 -16.32 15.22 -10.04
N PHE A 111 -16.00 16.12 -10.97
CA PHE A 111 -16.96 17.04 -11.56
C PHE A 111 -18.23 16.32 -12.05
N GLN A 112 -19.40 16.85 -11.72
CA GLN A 112 -20.70 16.31 -12.12
C GLN A 112 -20.91 14.84 -11.69
N ASN A 113 -20.90 14.61 -10.38
CA ASN A 113 -21.33 13.37 -9.73
C ASN A 113 -22.58 13.65 -8.84
N LYS A 114 -22.83 12.83 -7.83
CA LYS A 114 -23.93 12.99 -6.86
C LYS A 114 -23.42 13.13 -5.42
N ILE A 115 -22.21 13.65 -5.25
CA ILE A 115 -21.55 13.74 -3.95
C ILE A 115 -22.25 14.83 -3.13
N ARG A 116 -22.90 14.43 -2.03
CA ARG A 116 -23.62 15.35 -1.14
C ARG A 116 -22.79 15.81 0.04
N LYS A 117 -21.72 15.07 0.31
CA LYS A 117 -20.88 15.20 1.47
C LYS A 117 -19.43 15.11 0.98
N LEU A 118 -18.61 16.14 1.19
CA LEU A 118 -17.16 15.92 1.05
C LEU A 118 -16.79 14.95 2.18
N GLU A 119 -15.92 13.97 2.00
CA GLU A 119 -15.36 13.12 3.08
C GLU A 119 -14.16 12.33 2.54
N ASN A 120 -13.34 11.75 3.41
CA ASN A 120 -12.25 10.83 3.02
C ASN A 120 -11.21 11.42 2.02
N MET A 121 -10.97 12.74 2.06
CA MET A 121 -9.93 13.43 1.27
C MET A 121 -8.61 13.57 2.03
N GLU A 122 -8.51 12.85 3.14
CA GLU A 122 -7.52 12.98 4.17
C GLU A 122 -6.11 12.60 3.75
N CYS A 123 -6.00 11.41 3.16
CA CYS A 123 -4.76 10.81 2.68
C CYS A 123 -4.13 11.54 1.49
N LEU A 124 -4.84 12.51 0.91
CA LEU A 124 -4.45 13.17 -0.33
C LEU A 124 -3.59 14.39 -0.04
N GLU A 125 -2.50 14.17 0.68
CA GLU A 125 -1.56 15.22 1.07
C GLU A 125 -1.00 15.96 -0.16
N LYS A 126 -0.73 15.24 -1.25
CA LYS A 126 -0.16 15.86 -2.44
C LYS A 126 -1.18 16.56 -3.33
N LEU A 127 -2.45 16.64 -2.94
CA LEU A 127 -3.52 17.20 -3.78
C LEU A 127 -3.30 18.70 -4.05
N LEU A 128 -3.07 19.03 -5.31
CA LEU A 128 -2.87 20.40 -5.79
C LEU A 128 -4.08 20.90 -6.59
N ILE A 129 -4.70 20.00 -7.35
CA ILE A 129 -5.84 20.31 -8.21
C ILE A 129 -7.02 19.44 -7.77
N PHE A 130 -8.10 20.09 -7.38
CA PHE A 130 -9.33 19.43 -6.98
C PHE A 130 -10.49 20.04 -7.75
N SER A 131 -11.25 19.21 -8.45
CA SER A 131 -12.53 19.64 -9.02
C SER A 131 -13.65 18.79 -8.45
N ILE A 132 -14.66 19.47 -7.91
CA ILE A 132 -15.75 18.87 -7.19
C ILE A 132 -17.06 19.05 -7.95
N GLY A 133 -17.49 20.24 -8.37
CA GLY A 133 -18.70 20.45 -9.18
C GLY A 133 -19.89 19.53 -8.84
N ASN A 134 -20.21 19.39 -7.55
CA ASN A 134 -21.14 18.40 -6.99
C ASN A 134 -22.10 19.08 -5.99
N PRO A 135 -23.25 18.43 -5.66
CA PRO A 135 -24.25 18.99 -4.73
C PRO A 135 -23.75 19.41 -3.34
N CYS A 136 -22.59 18.93 -2.89
CA CYS A 136 -21.95 19.38 -1.65
C CYS A 136 -21.40 20.81 -1.72
N CYS A 137 -21.30 21.39 -2.91
CA CYS A 137 -20.64 22.68 -3.18
C CYS A 137 -21.53 23.68 -3.90
N ASP A 138 -22.84 23.38 -4.06
CA ASP A 138 -23.79 24.25 -4.77
C ASP A 138 -24.04 25.58 -4.02
N ASP A 139 -23.89 25.56 -2.70
CA ASP A 139 -24.04 26.74 -1.85
C ASP A 139 -22.78 27.61 -1.89
N PRO A 140 -22.89 28.93 -2.17
CA PRO A 140 -21.73 29.82 -2.22
C PRO A 140 -20.93 29.88 -0.91
N MET A 141 -21.59 29.75 0.24
CA MET A 141 -20.93 29.71 1.55
C MET A 141 -20.14 28.41 1.73
N ALA A 142 -20.69 27.26 1.32
CA ALA A 142 -19.98 25.99 1.22
C ALA A 142 -18.72 26.10 0.38
N TYR A 143 -18.83 26.69 -0.80
CA TYR A 143 -17.70 26.85 -1.72
C TYR A 143 -16.62 27.78 -1.14
N ALA A 144 -17.01 28.87 -0.49
CA ALA A 144 -16.09 29.76 0.22
C ALA A 144 -15.40 29.04 1.39
N PHE A 145 -16.13 28.22 2.14
CA PHE A 145 -15.56 27.41 3.20
C PHE A 145 -14.50 26.46 2.65
N LEU A 146 -14.79 25.76 1.55
CA LEU A 146 -13.86 24.81 0.91
C LEU A 146 -12.55 25.48 0.50
N LYS A 147 -12.61 26.66 -0.12
CA LYS A 147 -11.41 27.45 -0.44
C LYS A 147 -10.54 27.75 0.79
N SER A 148 -11.19 27.99 1.94
CA SER A 148 -10.50 28.30 3.20
C SER A 148 -9.94 27.08 3.93
N ALA A 149 -10.66 25.94 3.86
CA ALA A 149 -10.33 24.72 4.58
C ALA A 149 -9.33 23.82 3.84
N LEU A 150 -9.39 23.78 2.51
CA LEU A 150 -8.45 23.05 1.65
C LEU A 150 -7.16 23.86 1.45
N VAL A 151 -6.38 23.99 2.53
CA VAL A 151 -5.18 24.86 2.57
C VAL A 151 -4.07 24.45 1.58
N ARG A 152 -4.07 23.20 1.11
CA ARG A 152 -3.05 22.66 0.19
C ARG A 152 -3.46 22.74 -1.28
N VAL A 153 -4.75 22.81 -1.56
CA VAL A 153 -5.27 22.88 -2.93
C VAL A 153 -4.94 24.24 -3.52
N THR A 154 -4.30 24.24 -4.69
CA THR A 154 -3.95 25.47 -5.42
C THR A 154 -5.05 25.84 -6.41
N TYR A 155 -5.64 24.82 -7.06
CA TYR A 155 -6.70 25.00 -8.04
C TYR A 155 -7.96 24.25 -7.60
N LEU A 156 -9.04 24.97 -7.39
CA LEU A 156 -10.36 24.43 -7.08
C LEU A 156 -11.29 24.68 -8.27
N ASP A 157 -11.85 23.61 -8.84
CA ASP A 157 -12.65 23.64 -10.08
C ASP A 157 -11.97 24.43 -11.20
N TYR A 158 -10.66 24.17 -11.36
CA TYR A 158 -9.76 24.81 -12.34
C TYR A 158 -9.59 26.33 -12.18
N MET A 159 -10.07 26.89 -11.08
CA MET A 159 -9.84 28.28 -10.69
C MET A 159 -8.77 28.33 -9.60
N THR A 160 -7.81 29.24 -9.74
CA THR A 160 -6.79 29.44 -8.71
C THR A 160 -7.45 29.99 -7.44
N VAL A 161 -7.17 29.37 -6.30
CA VAL A 161 -7.58 29.92 -4.99
C VAL A 161 -6.54 30.93 -4.57
N THR A 162 -6.92 32.21 -4.49
CA THR A 162 -5.99 33.27 -4.08
C THR A 162 -5.80 33.27 -2.57
N GLN A 163 -4.67 33.81 -2.13
CA GLN A 163 -4.37 33.92 -0.70
C GLN A 163 -5.37 34.85 0.02
N GLU A 164 -5.83 35.92 -0.66
CA GLU A 164 -6.84 36.85 -0.14
C GLU A 164 -8.18 36.13 0.12
N GLU A 165 -8.71 35.40 -0.87
CA GLU A 165 -9.95 34.61 -0.68
C GLU A 165 -9.83 33.61 0.46
N ARG A 166 -8.64 33.02 0.64
CA ARG A 166 -8.37 32.05 1.70
C ARG A 166 -8.33 32.72 3.06
N GLU A 167 -7.67 33.86 3.19
CA GLU A 167 -7.60 34.63 4.45
C GLU A 167 -8.97 35.17 4.86
N ASP A 168 -9.75 35.68 3.91
CA ASP A 168 -11.12 36.14 4.14
C ASP A 168 -12.03 35.00 4.61
N GLY A 169 -11.97 33.85 3.93
CA GLY A 169 -12.70 32.65 4.35
C GLY A 169 -12.24 32.15 5.71
N GLN A 170 -10.93 32.18 6.00
CA GLN A 170 -10.39 31.78 7.31
C GLN A 170 -10.84 32.71 8.44
N ALA A 171 -10.95 34.01 8.16
CA ALA A 171 -11.49 34.98 9.11
C ALA A 171 -12.98 34.74 9.35
N LEU A 172 -13.75 34.51 8.28
CA LEU A 172 -15.19 34.26 8.33
C LEU A 172 -15.53 32.95 9.07
N PHE A 173 -14.80 31.87 8.79
CA PHE A 173 -15.06 30.53 9.31
C PHE A 173 -14.14 30.12 10.46
N ARG A 174 -13.44 31.08 11.09
CA ARG A 174 -12.45 30.83 12.15
C ARG A 174 -12.93 29.88 13.26
N GLY A 175 -14.18 30.04 13.68
CA GLY A 175 -14.77 29.21 14.74
C GLY A 175 -14.94 27.75 14.32
N LEU A 176 -15.39 27.52 13.08
CA LEU A 176 -15.53 26.20 12.49
C LEU A 176 -14.16 25.59 12.23
N LEU A 177 -13.24 26.32 11.59
CA LEU A 177 -11.87 25.88 11.30
C LEU A 177 -11.05 25.48 12.54
N ARG A 178 -11.36 26.03 13.72
CA ARG A 178 -10.74 25.59 14.97
C ARG A 178 -11.29 24.27 15.49
N LYS A 179 -12.61 24.11 15.47
CA LYS A 179 -13.26 22.87 15.93
C LYS A 179 -12.83 21.69 15.08
N LEU A 180 -12.74 21.94 13.77
CA LEU A 180 -11.92 21.26 12.79
C LEU A 180 -10.59 20.79 13.36
N ASP A 181 -9.64 21.71 13.53
CA ASP A 181 -8.26 21.39 13.92
C ASP A 181 -8.17 20.63 15.26
N ASP A 182 -9.10 20.85 16.18
CA ASP A 182 -9.19 20.15 17.46
C ASP A 182 -9.70 18.71 17.30
N ALA A 183 -10.76 18.51 16.51
CA ALA A 183 -11.34 17.20 16.25
C ALA A 183 -10.34 16.35 15.48
N ASP A 184 -9.78 16.92 14.43
CA ASP A 184 -8.63 16.48 13.67
C ASP A 184 -7.49 15.93 14.56
N GLU A 185 -6.98 16.76 15.49
CA GLU A 185 -5.90 16.38 16.40
C GLU A 185 -6.31 15.23 17.35
N LYS A 186 -7.55 15.25 17.84
CA LYS A 186 -8.08 14.21 18.72
C LYS A 186 -8.17 12.88 17.99
N SER A 187 -8.80 12.88 16.83
CA SER A 187 -8.93 11.75 15.92
C SER A 187 -7.54 11.18 15.68
N GLU A 188 -6.57 12.03 15.36
CA GLU A 188 -5.23 11.59 15.11
C GLU A 188 -4.55 10.91 16.31
N LYS A 189 -4.65 11.50 17.50
CA LYS A 189 -4.15 10.88 18.74
C LYS A 189 -4.77 9.49 18.98
N GLU A 190 -6.06 9.32 18.73
CA GLU A 190 -6.74 8.03 18.87
C GLU A 190 -6.21 6.98 17.88
N ARG A 191 -5.84 7.38 16.66
CA ARG A 191 -5.26 6.46 15.66
C ARG A 191 -3.87 6.00 16.08
N ILE A 192 -3.00 6.94 16.46
CA ILE A 192 -1.66 6.62 16.97
C ILE A 192 -1.77 5.71 18.19
N ALA A 193 -2.67 6.01 19.12
CA ALA A 193 -2.89 5.19 20.30
C ALA A 193 -3.32 3.76 19.93
N LYS A 194 -4.23 3.61 18.97
CA LYS A 194 -4.67 2.30 18.46
C LYS A 194 -3.54 1.55 17.77
N GLU A 195 -2.79 2.19 16.88
CA GLU A 195 -1.64 1.56 16.19
C GLU A 195 -0.54 1.13 17.16
N VAL A 196 -0.23 1.97 18.16
CA VAL A 196 0.72 1.63 19.23
C VAL A 196 0.22 0.44 20.05
N TYR A 197 -1.08 0.41 20.38
CA TYR A 197 -1.69 -0.70 21.10
C TYR A 197 -1.64 -2.00 20.29
N GLU A 198 -2.03 -1.97 19.02
CA GLU A 198 -1.99 -3.13 18.12
C GLU A 198 -0.56 -3.64 17.91
N ALA A 199 0.40 -2.73 17.72
CA ALA A 199 1.82 -3.08 17.63
C ALA A 199 2.33 -3.74 18.91
N LYS A 200 1.92 -3.23 20.08
CA LYS A 200 2.27 -3.80 21.38
C LYS A 200 1.69 -5.20 21.57
N VAL A 201 0.41 -5.41 21.24
CA VAL A 201 -0.23 -6.74 21.28
C VAL A 201 0.47 -7.73 20.34
N LYS A 202 0.76 -7.30 19.11
CA LYS A 202 1.50 -8.13 18.15
C LYS A 202 2.90 -8.49 18.67
N PHE A 203 3.57 -7.55 19.32
CA PHE A 203 4.89 -7.79 19.88
C PHE A 203 4.86 -8.77 21.06
N TYR A 204 3.84 -8.69 21.93
CA TYR A 204 3.60 -9.70 22.97
C TYR A 204 3.41 -11.10 22.38
N ALA A 205 2.64 -11.21 21.28
CA ALA A 205 2.45 -12.49 20.62
C ALA A 205 3.72 -13.06 20.02
N LEU A 206 4.52 -12.23 19.35
CA LEU A 206 5.80 -12.64 18.78
C LEU A 206 6.83 -13.06 19.84
N SER A 207 6.72 -12.51 21.05
CA SER A 207 7.56 -12.86 22.20
C SER A 207 6.96 -13.95 23.11
N PHE A 208 5.83 -14.55 22.74
CA PHE A 208 5.15 -15.63 23.49
C PHE A 208 4.76 -15.25 24.92
N VAL A 209 4.35 -13.99 25.12
CA VAL A 209 3.93 -13.45 26.42
C VAL A 209 2.55 -12.81 26.35
N GLU A 210 1.67 -13.33 25.48
CA GLU A 210 0.27 -12.93 25.46
C GLU A 210 -0.38 -13.14 26.84
N TYR A 211 -1.23 -12.19 27.26
CA TYR A 211 -2.00 -12.28 28.50
C TYR A 211 -1.19 -12.31 29.81
N LEU A 212 0.11 -12.01 29.75
CA LEU A 212 0.96 -11.84 30.94
C LEU A 212 1.06 -10.39 31.42
N ASN A 213 0.48 -9.45 30.67
CA ASN A 213 0.61 -8.01 30.90
C ASN A 213 -0.33 -7.46 31.99
N GLY A 214 -0.98 -8.36 32.73
CA GLY A 214 -1.96 -8.04 33.76
C GLY A 214 -2.36 -9.29 34.55
N PRO A 215 -3.40 -9.18 35.39
CA PRO A 215 -3.83 -10.26 36.27
C PRO A 215 -4.66 -11.33 35.56
N GLU A 216 -4.97 -11.19 34.27
CA GLU A 216 -5.97 -12.00 33.57
C GLU A 216 -5.61 -13.49 33.58
N LEU A 217 -4.32 -13.83 33.43
CA LEU A 217 -3.87 -15.21 33.56
C LEU A 217 -4.09 -15.73 34.99
N LEU A 218 -3.72 -14.94 36.01
CA LEU A 218 -3.95 -15.30 37.41
C LEU A 218 -5.44 -15.51 37.69
N ASP A 219 -6.27 -14.55 37.30
CA ASP A 219 -7.71 -14.62 37.50
C ASP A 219 -8.28 -15.87 36.79
N SER A 220 -7.85 -16.16 35.55
CA SER A 220 -8.27 -17.37 34.81
C SER A 220 -7.89 -18.68 35.51
N MET A 221 -6.75 -18.73 36.19
CA MET A 221 -6.30 -19.91 36.96
C MET A 221 -7.20 -20.16 38.16
N PHE A 222 -7.73 -19.10 38.78
CA PHE A 222 -8.59 -19.18 39.96
C PHE A 222 -10.09 -19.24 39.66
N VAL A 223 -10.55 -19.00 38.42
CA VAL A 223 -11.98 -19.08 38.05
C VAL A 223 -12.60 -20.44 38.41
N ALA A 224 -11.86 -21.54 38.25
CA ALA A 224 -12.35 -22.88 38.54
C ALA A 224 -12.11 -23.32 40.01
N ASP A 225 -11.45 -22.49 40.81
CA ASP A 225 -11.11 -22.78 42.21
C ASP A 225 -12.25 -22.35 43.15
N LEU A 226 -13.22 -23.25 43.33
CA LEU A 226 -14.31 -23.03 44.28
C LEU A 226 -13.82 -22.92 45.72
N ASP A 227 -12.81 -23.69 46.11
CA ASP A 227 -12.30 -23.71 47.47
C ASP A 227 -11.58 -22.40 47.79
N GLY A 228 -10.75 -21.91 46.86
CA GLY A 228 -10.11 -20.60 46.93
C GLY A 228 -11.13 -19.46 46.99
N SER A 229 -12.18 -19.53 46.18
CA SER A 229 -13.27 -18.54 46.19
C SER A 229 -14.01 -18.51 47.55
N LEU A 230 -14.29 -19.67 48.14
CA LEU A 230 -14.89 -19.78 49.47
C LEU A 230 -13.94 -19.29 50.56
N LEU A 231 -12.64 -19.56 50.44
CA LEU A 231 -11.63 -19.11 51.38
C LEU A 231 -11.54 -17.58 51.39
N LEU A 232 -11.57 -16.92 50.23
CA LEU A 232 -11.56 -15.46 50.12
C LEU A 232 -12.78 -14.79 50.75
N GLN A 233 -13.92 -15.48 50.90
CA GLN A 233 -15.10 -14.96 51.61
C GLN A 233 -14.90 -14.82 53.12
N VAL A 234 -13.89 -15.48 53.70
CA VAL A 234 -13.54 -15.33 55.12
C VAL A 234 -13.08 -13.89 55.43
N GLY A 235 -12.52 -13.20 54.43
CA GLY A 235 -12.15 -11.78 54.52
C GLY A 235 -10.98 -11.48 55.45
N GLY A 236 -10.84 -10.21 55.86
CA GLY A 236 -9.80 -9.77 56.80
C GLY A 236 -8.40 -9.78 56.19
N GLU A 237 -7.40 -10.22 56.98
CA GLU A 237 -5.98 -10.26 56.56
C GLU A 237 -5.74 -11.13 55.32
N LEU A 238 -6.59 -12.12 55.08
CA LEU A 238 -6.47 -13.00 53.91
C LEU A 238 -6.65 -12.24 52.59
N LEU A 239 -7.63 -11.34 52.51
CA LEU A 239 -7.84 -10.52 51.29
C LEU A 239 -6.65 -9.61 51.03
N VAL A 240 -6.08 -9.01 52.08
CA VAL A 240 -4.88 -8.17 51.98
C VAL A 240 -3.70 -8.98 51.46
N ASN A 241 -3.49 -10.19 51.98
CA ASN A 241 -2.41 -11.07 51.52
C ASN A 241 -2.62 -11.55 50.07
N PHE A 242 -3.86 -11.82 49.66
CA PHE A 242 -4.18 -12.23 48.29
C PHE A 242 -3.96 -11.09 47.29
N GLU A 243 -4.36 -9.86 47.63
CA GLU A 243 -4.08 -8.69 46.80
C GLU A 243 -2.56 -8.42 46.69
N GLN A 244 -1.81 -8.56 47.79
CA GLN A 244 -0.34 -8.47 47.74
C GLN A 244 0.28 -9.55 46.84
N TYR A 245 -0.23 -10.78 46.89
CA TYR A 245 0.21 -11.85 45.99
C TYR A 245 -0.11 -11.53 44.53
N LYS A 246 -1.30 -10.97 44.25
CA LYS A 246 -1.71 -10.53 42.91
C LYS A 246 -0.81 -9.42 42.38
N GLU A 247 -0.45 -8.44 43.21
CA GLU A 247 0.52 -7.39 42.84
C GLU A 247 1.90 -7.97 42.52
N GLN A 248 2.43 -8.85 43.39
CA GLN A 248 3.73 -9.51 43.18
C GLN A 248 3.74 -10.38 41.91
N TYR A 249 2.63 -11.06 41.63
CA TYR A 249 2.47 -11.83 40.40
C TYR A 249 2.59 -10.92 39.18
N VAL A 250 1.87 -9.81 39.14
CA VAL A 250 1.90 -8.86 38.01
C VAL A 250 3.31 -8.26 37.84
N GLU A 251 3.98 -7.91 38.92
CA GLU A 251 5.36 -7.39 38.89
C GLU A 251 6.33 -8.45 38.31
N THR A 252 6.25 -9.69 38.79
CA THR A 252 7.09 -10.80 38.29
C THR A 252 6.82 -11.10 36.81
N MET A 253 5.55 -11.05 36.38
CA MET A 253 5.19 -11.25 34.98
C MET A 253 5.67 -10.10 34.09
N ALA A 254 5.68 -8.86 34.60
CA ALA A 254 6.25 -7.73 33.88
C ALA A 254 7.75 -7.92 33.62
N GLU A 255 8.51 -8.41 34.59
CA GLU A 255 9.92 -8.77 34.39
C GLU A 255 10.10 -9.88 33.34
N LEU A 256 9.25 -10.92 33.39
CA LEU A 256 9.26 -12.00 32.41
C LEU A 256 8.96 -11.50 30.99
N ILE A 257 8.02 -10.57 30.83
CA ILE A 257 7.72 -9.92 29.55
C ILE A 257 8.96 -9.22 29.00
N VAL A 258 9.63 -8.40 29.81
CA VAL A 258 10.84 -7.69 29.37
C VAL A 258 11.92 -8.68 28.92
N PHE A 259 12.17 -9.70 29.73
CA PHE A 259 13.12 -10.76 29.39
C PHE A 259 12.77 -11.46 28.07
N ALA A 260 11.50 -11.84 27.87
CA ALA A 260 11.04 -12.51 26.66
C ALA A 260 11.18 -11.62 25.41
N GLN A 261 10.90 -10.34 25.54
CA GLN A 261 11.05 -9.36 24.46
C GLN A 261 12.51 -9.12 24.07
N GLU A 262 13.42 -9.06 25.05
CA GLU A 262 14.86 -8.96 24.81
C GLU A 262 15.41 -10.23 24.14
N ALA A 263 14.96 -11.40 24.60
CA ALA A 263 15.32 -12.69 24.00
C ALA A 263 14.81 -12.81 22.56
N TYR A 264 13.56 -12.38 22.30
CA TYR A 264 13.00 -12.32 20.96
C TYR A 264 13.82 -11.40 20.05
N THR A 265 14.16 -10.20 20.51
CA THR A 265 14.96 -9.23 19.76
C THR A 265 16.35 -9.78 19.43
N THR A 266 16.99 -10.44 20.40
CA THR A 266 18.28 -11.12 20.20
C THR A 266 18.19 -12.19 19.12
N ARG A 267 17.14 -13.03 19.15
CA ARG A 267 16.89 -14.05 18.14
C ARG A 267 16.63 -13.44 16.75
N GLN A 268 15.90 -12.33 16.64
CA GLN A 268 15.69 -11.65 15.36
C GLN A 268 17.01 -11.15 14.77
N ASN A 269 17.89 -10.56 15.60
CA ASN A 269 19.22 -10.13 15.17
C ASN A 269 20.07 -11.30 14.68
N GLU A 270 20.04 -12.46 15.35
CA GLU A 270 20.73 -13.66 14.91
C GLU A 270 20.19 -14.19 13.57
N ILE A 271 18.86 -14.16 13.37
CA ILE A 271 18.23 -14.56 12.10
C ILE A 271 18.66 -13.64 10.96
N VAL A 272 18.68 -12.33 11.19
CA VAL A 272 19.14 -11.35 10.19
C VAL A 272 20.60 -11.62 9.81
N LEU A 273 21.49 -11.75 10.80
CA LEU A 273 22.90 -12.06 10.57
C LEU A 273 23.10 -13.36 9.78
N PHE A 274 22.31 -14.40 10.10
CA PHE A 274 22.36 -15.66 9.36
C PHE A 274 21.91 -15.48 7.90
N LYS A 275 20.79 -14.77 7.67
CA LYS A 275 20.28 -14.50 6.32
C LYS A 275 21.29 -13.72 5.49
N ASP A 276 21.84 -12.64 6.03
CA ASP A 276 22.83 -11.82 5.36
C ASP A 276 24.06 -12.66 4.98
N LEU A 277 24.52 -13.53 5.87
CA LEU A 277 25.65 -14.42 5.60
C LEU A 277 25.34 -15.42 4.47
N VAL A 278 24.14 -16.01 4.46
CA VAL A 278 23.70 -16.93 3.42
C VAL A 278 23.55 -16.22 2.07
N GLU A 279 22.94 -15.03 2.05
CA GLU A 279 22.74 -14.24 0.84
C GLU A 279 24.09 -13.80 0.25
N ASN A 280 25.01 -13.31 1.08
CA ASN A 280 26.35 -12.96 0.64
C ASN A 280 27.13 -14.17 0.11
N ALA A 281 27.07 -15.32 0.78
CA ALA A 281 27.71 -16.54 0.31
C ALA A 281 27.12 -17.05 -1.02
N LEU A 282 25.80 -16.92 -1.20
CA LEU A 282 25.12 -17.26 -2.44
C LEU A 282 25.54 -16.30 -3.57
N ALA A 283 25.57 -15.00 -3.31
CA ALA A 283 26.01 -13.98 -4.26
C ALA A 283 27.45 -14.24 -4.72
N ASP A 284 28.37 -14.52 -3.79
CA ASP A 284 29.75 -14.90 -4.07
C ASP A 284 29.85 -16.17 -4.92
N SER A 285 29.04 -17.19 -4.61
CA SER A 285 29.01 -18.45 -5.37
C SER A 285 28.50 -18.25 -6.79
N VAL A 286 27.44 -17.44 -6.96
CA VAL A 286 26.88 -17.07 -8.26
C VAL A 286 27.90 -16.28 -9.06
N GLN A 287 28.58 -15.30 -8.45
CA GLN A 287 29.62 -14.51 -9.11
C GLN A 287 30.79 -15.38 -9.58
N LYS A 288 31.26 -16.32 -8.73
CA LYS A 288 32.29 -17.30 -9.12
C LYS A 288 31.85 -18.16 -10.30
N SER A 289 30.61 -18.63 -10.27
CA SER A 289 30.04 -19.47 -11.34
C SER A 289 29.91 -18.70 -12.66
N LYS A 290 29.43 -17.45 -12.63
CA LYS A 290 29.42 -16.55 -13.79
C LYS A 290 30.82 -16.35 -14.36
N GLY A 291 31.83 -16.18 -13.51
CA GLY A 291 33.23 -16.07 -13.93
C GLY A 291 33.72 -17.32 -14.67
N VAL A 292 33.39 -18.52 -14.18
CA VAL A 292 33.75 -19.79 -14.85
C VAL A 292 33.07 -19.91 -16.23
N VAL A 293 31.78 -19.58 -16.32
CA VAL A 293 31.05 -19.61 -17.59
C VAL A 293 31.61 -18.60 -18.59
N ALA A 294 31.93 -17.38 -18.14
CA ALA A 294 32.51 -16.35 -18.99
C ALA A 294 33.87 -16.77 -19.56
N GLU A 295 34.72 -17.40 -18.74
CA GLU A 295 36.02 -17.91 -19.19
C GLU A 295 35.84 -19.09 -20.17
N PHE A 296 34.87 -19.97 -19.93
CA PHE A 296 34.52 -21.05 -20.86
C PHE A 296 34.08 -20.52 -22.21
N GLU A 297 33.17 -19.53 -22.22
CA GLU A 297 32.73 -18.89 -23.45
C GLU A 297 33.88 -18.20 -24.18
N LYS A 298 34.75 -17.48 -23.46
CA LYS A 298 35.90 -16.78 -24.04
C LYS A 298 36.83 -17.74 -24.80
N GLN A 299 37.08 -18.93 -24.25
CA GLN A 299 37.96 -19.92 -24.87
C GLN A 299 37.27 -20.75 -25.96
N LYS A 300 36.02 -21.16 -25.76
CA LYS A 300 35.34 -22.11 -26.67
C LYS A 300 34.58 -21.45 -27.82
N LYS A 301 34.06 -20.21 -27.65
CA LYS A 301 33.35 -19.49 -28.74
C LYS A 301 34.20 -19.35 -30.02
N PRO A 302 35.49 -18.94 -29.96
CA PRO A 302 36.32 -18.81 -31.17
C PRO A 302 36.49 -20.14 -31.92
N ILE A 303 36.65 -21.25 -31.17
CA ILE A 303 36.80 -22.59 -31.75
C ILE A 303 35.50 -23.01 -32.45
N ILE A 304 34.34 -22.75 -31.84
CA ILE A 304 33.03 -23.03 -32.44
C ILE A 304 32.83 -22.20 -33.72
N VAL A 305 33.24 -20.93 -33.73
CA VAL A 305 33.18 -20.08 -34.92
C VAL A 305 34.06 -20.65 -36.04
N GLN A 306 35.30 -21.02 -35.74
CA GLN A 306 36.21 -21.64 -36.70
C GLN A 306 35.65 -22.96 -37.25
N MET A 307 35.06 -23.80 -36.39
CA MET A 307 34.40 -25.04 -36.81
C MET A 307 33.22 -24.78 -37.76
N ASN A 308 32.38 -23.77 -37.46
CA ASN A 308 31.28 -23.37 -38.32
C ASN A 308 31.75 -22.84 -39.69
N GLU A 309 32.88 -22.11 -39.74
CA GLU A 309 33.49 -21.69 -41.00
C GLU A 309 33.95 -22.88 -41.84
N LEU A 310 34.59 -23.90 -41.23
CA LEU A 310 34.99 -25.12 -41.93
C LEU A 310 33.79 -25.89 -42.46
N ILE A 311 32.72 -26.00 -41.67
CA ILE A 311 31.44 -26.60 -42.10
C ILE A 311 30.88 -25.86 -43.32
N ASN A 312 30.95 -24.52 -43.33
CA ASN A 312 30.49 -23.71 -44.46
C ASN A 312 31.37 -23.87 -45.71
N LYS A 313 32.70 -23.96 -45.56
CA LYS A 313 33.63 -24.24 -46.67
C LYS A 313 33.36 -25.61 -47.30
N PHE A 314 33.08 -26.61 -46.47
CA PHE A 314 32.69 -27.94 -46.93
C PHE A 314 31.33 -27.93 -47.66
N LYS A 315 30.30 -27.32 -47.06
CA LYS A 315 28.96 -27.20 -47.66
C LYS A 315 28.96 -26.46 -49.00
N SER A 316 29.79 -25.43 -49.13
CA SER A 316 29.95 -24.64 -50.37
C SER A 316 30.89 -25.28 -51.40
N LYS A 317 31.41 -26.48 -51.14
CA LYS A 317 32.37 -27.21 -51.98
C LYS A 317 33.66 -26.44 -52.28
N GLN A 318 34.05 -25.50 -51.41
CA GLN A 318 35.30 -24.75 -51.54
C GLN A 318 36.53 -25.57 -51.12
N SER A 319 36.34 -26.67 -50.39
CA SER A 319 37.43 -27.52 -49.88
C SER A 319 36.96 -28.98 -49.77
N THR A 320 37.88 -29.93 -49.93
CA THR A 320 37.60 -31.38 -49.78
C THR A 320 37.78 -31.82 -48.33
N ILE A 321 37.20 -32.97 -47.96
CA ILE A 321 37.26 -33.45 -46.57
C ILE A 321 38.70 -33.79 -46.15
N GLU A 322 39.51 -34.34 -47.06
CA GLU A 322 40.92 -34.68 -46.78
C GLU A 322 41.78 -33.42 -46.52
N GLN A 323 41.39 -32.27 -47.05
CA GLN A 323 42.07 -30.98 -46.81
C GLN A 323 41.66 -30.32 -45.48
N LEU A 324 40.47 -30.64 -44.97
CA LEU A 324 39.94 -30.07 -43.73
C LEU A 324 40.23 -30.92 -42.49
N GLU A 325 40.42 -32.24 -42.67
CA GLU A 325 40.65 -33.22 -41.60
C GLU A 325 41.76 -32.82 -40.60
N PRO A 326 42.96 -32.35 -41.01
CA PRO A 326 44.03 -32.01 -40.06
C PRO A 326 43.62 -30.85 -39.14
N VAL A 327 42.94 -29.85 -39.70
CA VAL A 327 42.49 -28.66 -38.98
C VAL A 327 41.33 -29.01 -38.04
N ILE A 328 40.44 -29.92 -38.46
CA ILE A 328 39.33 -30.40 -37.61
C ILE A 328 39.88 -31.16 -36.38
N VAL A 329 40.90 -32.00 -36.58
CA VAL A 329 41.55 -32.74 -35.49
C VAL A 329 42.23 -31.78 -34.51
N GLU A 330 43.01 -30.82 -35.01
CA GLU A 330 43.68 -29.81 -34.17
C GLU A 330 42.69 -28.95 -33.37
N LEU A 331 41.58 -28.52 -33.99
CA LEU A 331 40.51 -27.81 -33.30
C LEU A 331 39.80 -28.67 -32.26
N GLY A 332 39.63 -29.97 -32.53
CA GLY A 332 39.09 -30.93 -31.58
C GLY A 332 39.98 -31.10 -30.34
N ASP A 333 41.29 -31.22 -30.54
CA ASP A 333 42.26 -31.32 -29.45
C ASP A 333 42.29 -30.03 -28.62
N THR A 334 42.30 -28.86 -29.28
CA THR A 334 42.23 -27.54 -28.61
C THR A 334 40.90 -27.34 -27.88
N TYR A 335 39.80 -27.88 -28.42
CA TYR A 335 38.50 -27.86 -27.75
C TYR A 335 38.49 -28.76 -26.51
N ASN A 336 39.22 -29.87 -26.51
CA ASN A 336 39.29 -30.79 -25.38
C ASN A 336 40.35 -30.40 -24.35
N ASP A 337 41.33 -29.57 -24.72
CA ASP A 337 42.32 -29.00 -23.80
C ASP A 337 41.65 -27.91 -22.95
N TRP A 338 41.01 -28.35 -21.86
CA TRP A 338 40.44 -27.49 -20.82
C TRP A 338 41.20 -27.73 -19.52
N PRO A 339 41.61 -26.68 -18.78
CA PRO A 339 42.39 -26.87 -17.56
C PRO A 339 41.70 -27.81 -16.56
N ALA A 340 42.37 -28.92 -16.22
CA ALA A 340 41.94 -29.87 -15.18
C ALA A 340 41.72 -29.22 -13.79
N THR A 341 42.17 -27.98 -13.61
CA THR A 341 42.01 -27.18 -12.39
C THR A 341 40.55 -26.82 -12.06
N LEU A 342 39.62 -26.87 -13.03
CA LEU A 342 38.19 -26.67 -12.77
C LEU A 342 37.44 -27.98 -12.47
N SER A 343 37.93 -29.13 -12.92
CA SER A 343 37.40 -30.46 -12.56
C SER A 343 37.56 -30.74 -11.06
N ALA A 344 38.66 -30.26 -10.45
CA ALA A 344 38.92 -30.43 -9.01
C ALA A 344 38.14 -29.47 -8.08
N ARG A 345 37.46 -28.44 -8.61
CA ARG A 345 36.70 -27.45 -7.82
C ARG A 345 35.19 -27.72 -7.75
N GLY A 346 34.71 -28.78 -8.40
CA GLY A 346 33.30 -29.21 -8.39
C GLY A 346 32.91 -30.16 -7.26
N ALA A 347 33.82 -30.52 -6.35
CA ALA A 347 33.56 -31.48 -5.27
C ALA A 347 33.92 -30.92 -3.88
N THR A 348 33.15 -29.94 -3.40
CA THR A 348 33.06 -29.66 -1.97
C THR A 348 31.60 -29.68 -1.50
N THR A 349 30.96 -30.85 -1.63
CA THR A 349 29.87 -31.27 -0.74
C THR A 349 30.44 -31.78 0.59
N LYS A 350 31.22 -30.95 1.31
CA LYS A 350 31.66 -31.21 2.69
C LYS A 350 31.79 -29.92 3.48
N ALA A 351 30.67 -29.43 4.01
CA ALA A 351 30.64 -28.59 5.21
C ALA A 351 29.26 -28.63 5.89
N CYS A 352 28.67 -29.82 6.04
CA CYS A 352 27.75 -30.10 7.15
C CYS A 352 28.53 -30.98 8.12
N GLY A 353 29.03 -30.39 9.21
CA GLY A 353 29.83 -31.12 10.19
C GLY A 353 30.75 -30.24 11.02
N ARG A 354 30.17 -29.31 11.80
CA ARG A 354 30.76 -28.80 13.05
C ARG A 354 29.74 -27.96 13.82
N CYS A 355 28.74 -28.65 14.36
CA CYS A 355 28.12 -28.25 15.61
C CYS A 355 28.57 -29.26 16.67
N THR A 356 29.72 -29.02 17.29
CA THR A 356 30.10 -29.68 18.55
C THR A 356 31.02 -28.74 19.35
N SER A 357 30.48 -28.32 20.51
CA SER A 357 31.17 -27.87 21.74
C SER A 357 32.03 -26.57 21.74
N SER A 358 31.41 -25.52 22.29
CA SER A 358 31.85 -24.69 23.44
C SER A 358 33.18 -23.91 23.43
N ARG A 359 33.03 -22.62 23.82
CA ARG A 359 33.91 -21.72 24.62
C ARG A 359 35.01 -20.89 23.92
N ARG A 360 34.83 -19.57 24.08
CA ARG A 360 35.79 -18.42 24.15
C ARG A 360 36.15 -17.64 22.86
N CYS A 361 35.54 -16.44 22.80
CA CYS A 361 35.92 -15.13 22.20
C CYS A 361 37.44 -14.81 22.19
N PRO A 362 37.98 -13.82 21.40
CA PRO A 362 37.70 -12.37 21.63
C PRO A 362 37.82 -11.36 20.45
N SER A 363 36.92 -10.35 20.49
CA SER A 363 37.12 -8.90 20.30
C SER A 363 38.05 -8.31 19.22
N TYR A 364 37.55 -7.41 18.35
CA TYR A 364 37.87 -5.96 18.30
C TYR A 364 37.35 -5.32 16.98
N TRP A 365 36.52 -4.26 17.10
CA TRP A 365 36.44 -3.00 16.31
C TRP A 365 36.26 -3.09 14.77
N GLY A 366 35.40 -2.35 14.10
CA GLY A 366 34.56 -1.20 14.45
C GLY A 366 34.05 -0.54 13.17
N THR A 367 32.96 0.22 13.31
CA THR A 367 32.41 1.30 12.46
C THR A 367 31.76 1.03 11.10
N ARG A 368 30.48 1.45 11.06
CA ARG A 368 29.71 2.14 9.98
C ARG A 368 29.24 1.25 8.82
N LEU A 369 27.97 1.26 8.40
CA LEU A 369 27.00 2.37 8.36
C LEU A 369 25.57 1.90 8.61
N CYS A 370 24.87 2.71 9.42
CA CYS A 370 23.44 2.92 9.39
C CYS A 370 23.06 3.45 7.99
N TRP A 371 22.04 2.89 7.34
CA TRP A 371 21.09 3.63 6.51
C TRP A 371 19.83 2.80 6.26
N GLU A 372 18.69 3.49 6.26
CA GLU A 372 17.34 3.06 5.87
C GLU A 372 16.47 2.34 6.92
N MET A 373 16.10 3.09 7.96
CA MET A 373 14.73 3.05 8.48
C MET A 373 14.25 4.47 8.75
N CYS A 374 13.54 5.05 7.78
CA CYS A 374 12.46 5.99 8.02
C CYS A 374 11.81 6.29 6.67
N HIS A 375 10.49 6.13 6.57
CA HIS A 375 9.51 6.98 5.84
C HIS A 375 8.20 6.21 5.82
N THR A 376 7.40 6.31 6.90
CA THR A 376 5.95 5.94 6.91
C THR A 376 5.22 6.29 8.22
N SER A 377 5.66 7.29 9.00
CA SER A 377 4.94 7.67 10.25
C SER A 377 4.41 9.11 10.30
N SER A 378 4.79 10.00 9.36
CA SER A 378 4.26 11.38 9.32
C SER A 378 2.97 11.50 8.52
N LEU A 379 2.85 10.68 7.47
CA LEU A 379 1.81 10.76 6.43
C LEU A 379 0.43 10.26 6.88
N ASN A 380 0.34 9.88 8.13
CA ASN A 380 -0.79 9.17 8.71
C ASN A 380 -1.50 10.14 9.69
N ASN A 381 -0.82 11.25 10.07
CA ASN A 381 -1.25 12.21 11.06
C ASN A 381 -1.91 13.49 10.52
N GLU A 382 -1.71 13.79 9.24
CA GLU A 382 -2.35 14.91 8.56
C GLU A 382 -3.66 14.48 7.88
N VAL A 383 -3.73 13.18 7.60
CA VAL A 383 -4.87 12.45 7.12
C VAL A 383 -6.04 12.63 8.05
N LYS A 384 -5.96 12.03 9.24
CA LYS A 384 -7.08 11.96 10.18
C LYS A 384 -7.60 13.33 10.65
N ARG A 385 -6.80 14.37 10.38
CA ARG A 385 -7.17 15.75 10.54
C ARG A 385 -8.26 16.12 9.54
N ASN A 386 -7.96 16.09 8.25
CA ASN A 386 -8.92 16.48 7.23
C ASN A 386 -10.34 15.81 7.27
N ARG A 387 -10.62 14.64 7.91
CA ARG A 387 -11.96 14.02 8.09
C ARG A 387 -12.81 14.87 8.95
N ASP A 388 -12.30 15.22 10.13
CA ASP A 388 -13.13 15.86 11.12
C ASP A 388 -13.39 17.28 10.65
N ARG A 389 -12.43 17.84 9.89
CA ARG A 389 -12.69 19.00 9.04
C ARG A 389 -13.87 18.88 8.14
N ILE A 390 -13.89 17.78 7.44
CA ILE A 390 -14.91 17.58 6.46
C ILE A 390 -16.24 17.19 7.14
N LEU A 391 -16.26 16.43 8.24
CA LEU A 391 -17.49 16.08 8.96
C LEU A 391 -18.20 17.32 9.52
N GLU A 392 -17.46 18.32 10.01
CA GLU A 392 -18.04 19.58 10.46
C GLU A 392 -18.44 20.52 9.33
N ILE A 393 -17.74 20.51 8.19
CA ILE A 393 -18.24 21.13 6.94
C ILE A 393 -19.65 20.64 6.69
N ASN A 394 -19.82 19.32 6.69
CA ASN A 394 -21.09 18.73 6.34
C ASN A 394 -22.16 18.96 7.41
N TYR A 395 -21.79 18.97 8.69
CA TYR A 395 -22.71 19.38 9.76
C TYR A 395 -23.20 20.83 9.55
N PHE A 396 -22.31 21.74 9.17
CA PHE A 396 -22.67 23.12 8.83
C PHE A 396 -23.57 23.18 7.58
N LEU A 397 -23.26 22.42 6.53
CA LEU A 397 -24.07 22.34 5.31
C LEU A 397 -25.46 21.76 5.58
N ASP A 398 -25.57 20.76 6.44
CA ASP A 398 -26.84 20.16 6.85
C ASP A 398 -27.67 21.16 7.67
N ASN A 399 -27.05 21.91 8.60
CA ASN A 399 -27.72 22.93 9.41
C ASN A 399 -28.24 24.10 8.56
N GLN A 400 -27.47 24.55 7.56
CA GLN A 400 -27.93 25.59 6.61
C GLN A 400 -29.06 25.09 5.70
N ARG A 401 -29.09 23.79 5.38
CA ARG A 401 -30.14 23.17 4.58
C ARG A 401 -31.46 23.04 5.36
N GLU A 402 -31.39 22.75 6.66
CA GLU A 402 -32.57 22.79 7.56
C GLU A 402 -33.10 24.22 7.75
N GLU A 403 -32.23 25.21 7.98
CA GLU A 403 -32.63 26.63 8.10
C GLU A 403 -33.25 27.18 6.79
N TRP A 404 -32.77 26.73 5.63
CA TRP A 404 -33.38 27.07 4.32
C TRP A 404 -34.72 26.38 4.07
N MET A 405 -34.88 25.11 4.48
CA MET A 405 -36.16 24.39 4.38
C MET A 405 -37.22 25.01 5.29
N ASP A 406 -36.86 25.42 6.50
CA ASP A 406 -37.76 26.14 7.43
C ASP A 406 -38.13 27.53 6.92
N MET A 407 -37.19 28.25 6.28
CA MET A 407 -37.50 29.52 5.58
C MET A 407 -38.42 29.30 4.36
N GLN A 408 -38.25 28.22 3.60
CA GLN A 408 -39.11 27.88 2.47
C GLN A 408 -40.53 27.51 2.93
N MET A 409 -40.66 26.73 4.01
CA MET A 409 -41.97 26.40 4.61
C MET A 409 -42.67 27.65 5.17
N GLY A 410 -41.92 28.55 5.82
CA GLY A 410 -42.44 29.84 6.30
C GLY A 410 -42.86 30.79 5.16
N LEU A 411 -42.20 30.73 4.00
CA LEU A 411 -42.61 31.47 2.80
C LEU A 411 -43.87 30.85 2.16
N THR A 412 -44.04 29.53 2.18
CA THR A 412 -45.26 28.89 1.65
C THR A 412 -46.50 29.08 2.54
N GLU A 413 -46.34 29.32 3.84
CA GLU A 413 -47.45 29.68 4.74
C GLU A 413 -47.79 31.19 4.71
N ALA A 414 -46.87 32.03 4.23
CA ALA A 414 -47.03 33.49 4.19
C ALA A 414 -47.55 34.06 2.86
N VAL A 415 -47.74 33.23 1.83
CA VAL A 415 -48.28 33.69 0.54
C VAL A 415 -49.79 33.47 0.52
N ASP A 416 -50.52 34.59 0.57
CA ASP A 416 -51.96 34.65 0.36
C ASP A 416 -52.36 33.96 -0.96
N PRO A 417 -53.31 33.00 -0.95
CA PRO A 417 -53.75 32.27 -2.15
C PRO A 417 -54.15 33.16 -3.33
N GLU A 418 -54.58 34.42 -3.10
CA GLU A 418 -54.91 35.36 -4.19
C GLU A 418 -53.66 35.86 -4.94
N THR A 419 -52.48 35.85 -4.32
CA THR A 419 -51.23 36.32 -4.93
C THR A 419 -50.65 35.27 -5.89
N VAL A 420 -50.84 33.98 -5.60
CA VAL A 420 -50.42 32.86 -6.46
C VAL A 420 -51.26 32.79 -7.75
N ALA A 421 -52.52 33.23 -7.71
CA ALA A 421 -53.38 33.26 -8.89
C ALA A 421 -53.02 34.38 -9.90
N LEU A 422 -52.24 35.39 -9.49
CA LEU A 422 -51.80 36.51 -10.35
C LEU A 422 -50.50 36.24 -11.10
N LEU A 423 -49.74 35.21 -10.70
CA LEU A 423 -48.51 34.77 -11.36
C LEU A 423 -48.78 33.47 -12.12
N GLY A 424 -49.60 33.56 -13.17
CA GLY A 424 -49.90 32.44 -14.04
C GLY A 424 -48.72 32.01 -14.92
N ASP A 425 -48.55 30.70 -15.04
CA ASP A 425 -48.03 29.89 -16.17
C ASP A 425 -46.86 30.42 -17.02
N ASP A 426 -45.90 31.15 -16.45
CA ASP A 426 -44.59 31.33 -17.09
C ASP A 426 -43.47 31.16 -16.04
N PHE A 427 -43.16 29.91 -15.70
CA PHE A 427 -41.81 29.44 -15.35
C PHE A 427 -41.64 27.94 -15.61
#